data_AF-A0A534RNJ8-F1
#
_entry.id   AF-A0A534RNJ8-F1
#
_cell.length_a   1.000
_cell.length_b   1.000
_cell.length_c   1.000
_cell.angle_alpha   90.00
_cell.angle_beta   90.00
_cell.angle_gamma   90.00
#
_symmetry.space_group_name_H-M   'P 1'
#
loop_
_entity.id
_entity.type
_entity.pdbx_description
1 polymer ?
#
loop_
_entity_poly.entity_id
_entity_poly.type
_entity_poly.pdbx_seq_one_letter_code
_entity_poly.pdbx_strand_id
1 'polypeptide(L)' 'MGLPNGIHHLAICTKDIKKQIEFFTQVCGMELVALYWMHGVKNTFHGFVKLGDS' A
#
# COMPACT_ATOMS: atom_id res chain seq x y z
N MET A 1 4.81 27.54 4.27
CA MET A 1 4.44 26.19 3.78
C MET A 1 4.76 26.14 2.29
N GLY A 2 5.48 25.12 1.85
CA GLY A 2 5.77 24.92 0.43
C GLY A 2 4.54 24.43 -0.35
N LEU A 3 4.59 24.55 -1.67
CA LEU A 3 3.58 23.95 -2.55
C LEU A 3 3.72 22.42 -2.51
N PRO A 4 2.61 21.66 -2.61
CA PRO A 4 2.68 20.21 -2.82
C PRO A 4 3.47 19.89 -4.09
N ASN A 5 4.32 18.86 -4.02
CA ASN A 5 5.23 18.48 -5.11
C ASN A 5 4.93 17.09 -5.70
N GLY A 6 3.91 16.39 -5.20
CA GLY A 6 3.57 15.05 -5.69
C GLY A 6 2.53 14.33 -4.83
N ILE A 7 2.33 13.05 -5.15
CA ILE A 7 1.48 12.13 -4.39
C ILE A 7 2.35 11.38 -3.40
N HIS A 8 2.08 11.52 -2.10
CA HIS A 8 2.84 10.83 -1.06
C HIS A 8 2.46 9.34 -0.95
N HIS A 9 1.17 9.00 -0.98
CA HIS A 9 0.67 7.62 -0.99
C HIS A 9 -0.82 7.60 -1.40
N LEU A 10 -1.32 6.42 -1.79
CA LEU A 10 -2.73 6.15 -2.05
C LEU A 10 -3.19 4.97 -1.19
N ALA A 11 -4.21 5.19 -0.37
CA ALA A 11 -4.82 4.13 0.44
C ALA A 11 -5.98 3.47 -0.31
N ILE A 12 -5.98 2.14 -0.38
CA ILE A 12 -7.00 1.35 -1.07
C ILE A 12 -7.57 0.32 -0.08
N CYS A 13 -8.89 0.34 0.12
CA CYS A 13 -9.58 -0.68 0.90
C CYS A 13 -9.89 -1.91 0.05
N THR A 14 -9.59 -3.10 0.57
CA THR A 14 -9.88 -4.38 -0.10
C THR A 14 -10.43 -5.39 0.90
N LYS A 15 -11.25 -6.32 0.42
CA LYS A 15 -11.71 -7.49 1.20
C LYS A 15 -10.70 -8.63 1.21
N ASP A 16 -9.74 -8.62 0.29
CA ASP A 16 -8.75 -9.69 0.11
C ASP A 16 -7.37 -9.07 -0.13
N ILE A 17 -6.62 -8.88 0.95
CA ILE A 17 -5.30 -8.27 0.89
C ILE A 17 -4.26 -9.15 0.19
N LYS A 18 -4.44 -10.47 0.19
CA LYS A 18 -3.50 -11.40 -0.45
C LYS A 18 -3.54 -11.22 -1.96
N LYS A 19 -4.74 -11.23 -2.55
CA LYS A 19 -4.92 -10.95 -3.99
C LYS A 19 -4.43 -9.55 -4.37
N GLN A 20 -4.62 -8.58 -3.49
CA GLN A 20 -4.18 -7.22 -3.77
C GLN A 20 -2.66 -7.10 -3.80
N ILE A 21 -1.96 -7.74 -2.85
CA ILE A 21 -0.50 -7.82 -2.85
C ILE A 21 0.00 -8.60 -4.07
N GLU A 22 -0.62 -9.73 -4.40
CA GLU A 22 -0.26 -10.53 -5.59
C GLU A 22 -0.36 -9.70 -6.87
N PHE A 23 -1.47 -8.98 -7.07
CA PHE A 23 -1.65 -8.13 -8.23
C PHE A 23 -0.55 -7.06 -8.33
N PHE A 24 -0.35 -6.27 -7.27
CA PHE A 24 0.62 -5.17 -7.33
C PHE A 24 2.07 -5.66 -7.42
N THR A 25 2.41 -6.78 -6.78
CA THR A 25 3.78 -7.30 -6.81
C THR A 25 4.09 -8.11 -8.06
N GLN A 26 3.17 -8.95 -8.52
CA GLN A 26 3.42 -9.90 -9.61
C GLN A 26 2.98 -9.37 -10.98
N VAL A 27 1.90 -8.58 -11.05
CA VAL A 27 1.40 -8.02 -12.32
C VAL A 27 1.99 -6.63 -12.57
N CYS A 28 2.02 -5.78 -11.55
CA CYS A 28 2.54 -4.41 -11.69
C CYS A 28 4.04 -4.27 -11.38
N GLY A 29 4.69 -5.31 -10.83
CA GLY A 29 6.12 -5.28 -10.50
C GLY A 29 6.49 -4.37 -9.33
N MET A 30 5.55 -4.03 -8.46
CA MET A 30 5.80 -3.16 -7.31
C MET A 30 6.45 -3.95 -6.15
N GLU A 31 7.27 -3.27 -5.35
CA GLU A 31 7.93 -3.88 -4.19
C GLU A 31 7.01 -3.84 -2.97
N LEU A 32 6.78 -4.98 -2.31
CA LEU A 32 6.13 -5.02 -0.99
C LEU A 32 7.16 -4.59 0.07
N VAL A 33 6.94 -3.42 0.67
CA VAL A 33 7.89 -2.81 1.63
C VAL A 33 7.48 -2.99 3.08
N ALA A 34 6.20 -3.26 3.35
CA ALA A 34 5.74 -3.55 4.72
C ALA A 34 4.38 -4.29 4.75
N LEU A 35 4.18 -5.06 5.82
CA LEU A 35 2.91 -5.69 6.16
C LEU A 35 2.73 -5.70 7.69
N TYR A 36 1.73 -4.96 8.18
CA TYR A 36 1.47 -4.80 9.60
C TYR A 36 0.00 -5.04 9.96
N TRP A 37 -0.25 -5.27 11.25
CA TRP A 37 -1.61 -5.16 11.79
C TRP A 37 -2.08 -3.70 11.73
N MET A 38 -3.29 -3.48 11.23
CA MET A 38 -3.87 -2.14 11.12
C MET A 38 -4.28 -1.62 12.50
N HIS A 39 -3.78 -0.44 12.86
CA HIS A 39 -4.20 0.25 14.06
C HIS A 39 -5.70 0.60 14.02
N GLY A 40 -6.38 0.46 15.16
CA GLY A 40 -7.78 0.86 15.29
C GLY A 40 -8.82 -0.05 14.63
N VAL A 41 -8.40 -1.14 13.95
CA VAL A 41 -9.32 -2.08 13.28
C VAL A 41 -8.96 -3.52 13.62
N LYS A 42 -9.95 -4.28 14.11
CA LYS A 42 -9.75 -5.68 14.51
C LYS A 42 -9.46 -6.57 13.29
N ASN A 43 -8.51 -7.50 13.44
CA ASN A 43 -8.20 -8.54 12.46
C ASN A 43 -7.94 -8.03 11.02
N THR A 44 -7.40 -6.82 10.88
CA THR A 44 -7.17 -6.18 9.57
C THR A 44 -5.69 -5.92 9.38
N PHE A 45 -5.19 -6.14 8.16
CA PHE A 45 -3.80 -5.86 7.79
C PHE A 45 -3.68 -4.57 7.00
N HIS A 46 -2.56 -3.88 7.18
CA HIS A 46 -2.12 -2.74 6.39
C HIS A 46 -0.85 -3.15 5.63
N GLY A 47 -0.96 -3.30 4.31
CA GLY A 47 0.15 -3.61 3.41
C GLY A 47 0.59 -2.38 2.64
N PHE A 48 1.90 -2.23 2.44
CA PHE A 48 2.50 -1.12 1.72
C PHE A 48 3.32 -1.63 0.55
N VAL A 49 3.06 -1.09 -0.63
CA VAL A 49 3.89 -1.29 -1.82
C VAL A 49 4.53 0.03 -2.24
N LYS A 50 5.74 -0.04 -2.78
CA LYS A 50 6.46 1.15 -3.27
C LYS A 50 5.87 1.61 -4.61
N LEU A 51 5.38 2.84 -4.67
CA LEU A 51 4.83 3.46 -5.88
C LEU A 51 5.92 4.01 -6.82
N GLY A 52 6.98 4.57 -6.25
CA GLY A 52 8.09 5.21 -6.97
C GLY A 52 9.08 5.86 -6.01
N ASP A 53 10.06 6.59 -6.56
CA ASP A 53 11.16 7.24 -5.82
C ASP A 53 10.99 8.76 -5.63
N SER A 54 9.81 9.30 -5.97
CA SER A 54 9.54 10.75 -6.03
C SER A 54 9.20 11.37 -4.68
#